data_AF-A0A2U3EV55-F1
#
_entry.id   AF-A0A2U3EV55-F1
#
_cell.length_a   1.000
_cell.length_b   1.000
_cell.length_c   1.000
_cell.angle_alpha   90.00
_cell.angle_beta   90.00
_cell.angle_gamma   90.00
#
_symmetry.space_group_name_H-M   'P 1'
#
loop_
_entity.id
_entity.type
_entity.pdbx_description
1 polymer ?
#
loop_
_entity_poly.entity_id
_entity_poly.type
_entity_poly.pdbx_seq_one_letter_code
_entity_poly.pdbx_strand_id
1 'polypeptide(L)'
;SDLLNSNHLKLLEDNGDFNFSSSEISKNRTYSLAWGVWHDPQKPHFTGVVKSKEQALLGYEKAKELWGSDSKRVHSHGTLYGIKLKEMLKSINYFIDALQ
;
A
#
# COMPACT_ATOMS: atom_id res chain seq x y z
N SER A 1 30.22 -15.29 -3.49
CA SER A 1 29.14 -14.55 -2.81
C SER A 1 28.47 -13.70 -3.85
N ASP A 2 27.25 -14.05 -4.23
CA ASP A 2 26.51 -13.34 -5.27
C ASP A 2 26.14 -11.93 -4.78
N LEU A 3 26.89 -10.94 -5.26
CA LEU A 3 26.52 -9.54 -5.16
C LEU A 3 25.27 -9.36 -6.03
N LEU A 4 24.09 -9.39 -5.39
CA LEU A 4 22.90 -8.82 -5.99
C LEU A 4 23.23 -7.36 -6.31
N ASN A 5 23.31 -7.04 -7.60
CA ASN A 5 23.71 -5.75 -8.14
C ASN A 5 22.58 -4.71 -7.92
N SER A 6 22.33 -4.40 -6.66
CA SER A 6 21.24 -3.55 -6.15
C SER A 6 21.56 -2.06 -6.19
N ASN A 7 22.57 -1.66 -6.97
CA ASN A 7 22.94 -0.25 -7.13
C ASN A 7 21.78 0.63 -7.66
N HIS A 8 20.80 0.03 -8.34
CA HIS A 8 19.58 0.72 -8.76
C HIS A 8 18.56 0.95 -7.62
N LEU A 9 18.59 0.13 -6.55
CA LEU A 9 17.73 0.29 -5.38
C LEU A 9 18.23 1.42 -4.47
N LYS A 10 19.55 1.65 -4.43
CA LYS A 10 20.18 2.77 -3.71
C LYS A 10 19.79 4.16 -4.23
N LEU A 11 19.26 4.26 -5.45
CA LEU A 11 18.89 5.55 -6.06
C LEU A 11 17.49 6.04 -5.63
N LEU A 12 16.71 5.23 -4.91
CA LEU A 12 15.35 5.55 -4.47
C LEU A 12 15.22 5.73 -2.95
N GLU A 13 16.28 5.41 -2.22
CA GLU A 13 16.39 5.51 -0.77
C GLU A 13 17.11 6.82 -0.43
N ASP A 14 16.40 7.79 0.14
CA ASP A 14 16.98 9.02 0.70
C ASP A 14 17.02 8.88 2.22
N ASN A 15 18.22 8.77 2.80
CA ASN A 15 18.43 8.60 4.25
C ASN A 15 17.66 7.44 4.92
N GLY A 16 17.38 6.35 4.20
CA GLY A 16 16.62 5.21 4.72
C GLY A 16 15.11 5.30 4.50
N ASP A 17 14.63 6.42 3.95
CA ASP A 17 13.24 6.62 3.58
C ASP A 17 13.06 6.54 2.06
N PHE A 18 12.09 5.74 1.63
CA PHE A 18 11.67 5.67 0.24
C PHE A 18 10.54 6.68 0.01
N ASN A 19 10.74 7.63 -0.90
CA ASN A 19 9.71 8.60 -1.22
C ASN A 19 8.55 7.93 -1.97
N PHE A 20 7.46 7.69 -1.25
CA PHE A 20 6.26 7.07 -1.83
C PHE A 20 5.74 7.84 -3.04
N SER A 21 5.57 9.16 -2.92
CA SER A 21 4.90 9.99 -3.92
C SER A 21 5.58 9.98 -5.28
N SER A 22 6.93 9.99 -5.32
CA SER A 22 7.69 9.94 -6.58
C SER A 22 7.94 8.54 -7.12
N SER A 23 7.65 7.49 -6.34
CA SER A 23 7.93 6.10 -6.71
C SER A 23 6.94 5.51 -7.73
N GLU A 24 7.33 4.42 -8.38
CA GLU A 24 6.41 3.61 -9.21
C GLU A 24 5.34 2.90 -8.37
N ILE A 25 5.53 2.77 -7.05
CA ILE A 25 4.55 2.18 -6.13
C ILE A 25 3.28 3.04 -6.13
N SER A 26 3.40 4.36 -6.05
CA SER A 26 2.25 5.28 -6.00
C SER A 26 1.42 5.31 -7.28
N LYS A 27 1.96 4.80 -8.40
CA LYS A 27 1.29 4.75 -9.70
C LYS A 27 0.47 3.49 -9.91
N ASN A 28 0.63 2.47 -9.06
CA ASN A 28 -0.05 1.19 -9.21
C ASN A 28 -1.01 0.93 -8.05
N ARG A 29 -2.29 0.72 -8.34
CA ARG A 29 -3.34 0.50 -7.33
C ARG A 29 -3.02 -0.60 -6.32
N THR A 30 -2.40 -1.69 -6.77
CA THR A 30 -2.07 -2.85 -5.91
C THR A 30 -0.86 -2.54 -5.05
N TYR A 31 0.12 -1.81 -5.57
CA TYR A 31 1.32 -1.44 -4.82
C TYR A 31 1.06 -0.31 -3.83
N SER A 32 0.26 0.70 -4.19
CA SER A 32 -0.22 1.70 -3.22
C SER A 32 -0.98 1.06 -2.06
N LEU A 33 -1.83 0.05 -2.35
CA LEU A 33 -2.52 -0.70 -1.29
C LEU A 33 -1.53 -1.49 -0.43
N ALA A 34 -0.54 -2.14 -1.05
CA ALA A 34 0.50 -2.87 -0.33
C ALA A 34 1.30 -1.95 0.60
N TRP A 35 1.66 -0.76 0.13
CA TRP A 35 2.33 0.26 0.92
C TRP A 35 1.51 0.60 2.17
N GLY A 36 0.23 0.91 1.99
CA GLY A 36 -0.69 1.16 3.09
C GLY A 36 -0.70 0.03 4.12
N VAL A 37 -0.94 -1.19 3.64
CA VAL A 37 -1.06 -2.40 4.48
C VAL A 37 0.23 -2.73 5.25
N TRP A 38 1.40 -2.62 4.61
CA TRP A 38 2.67 -2.96 5.26
C TRP A 38 3.10 -1.90 6.28
N HIS A 39 2.80 -0.61 6.06
CA HIS A 39 3.11 0.44 7.02
C HIS A 39 2.07 0.60 8.14
N ASP A 40 0.86 0.04 7.98
CA ASP A 40 -0.25 0.15 8.93
C ASP A 40 0.09 -0.45 10.32
N PRO A 41 0.12 0.38 11.39
CA PRO A 41 0.34 -0.09 12.76
C PRO A 41 -0.74 -1.04 13.27
N GLN A 42 -1.97 -0.96 12.74
CA GLN A 42 -3.09 -1.85 13.12
C GLN A 42 -2.99 -3.23 12.46
N LYS A 43 -2.05 -3.43 11.54
CA LYS A 43 -1.80 -4.71 10.88
C LYS A 43 -0.39 -5.23 11.21
N PRO A 44 -0.13 -5.61 12.47
CA PRO A 44 1.21 -6.01 12.93
C PRO A 44 1.73 -7.29 12.26
N HIS A 45 0.84 -8.11 11.67
CA HIS A 45 1.21 -9.35 10.99
C HIS A 45 1.89 -9.13 9.62
N PHE A 46 1.78 -7.95 9.02
CA PHE A 46 2.60 -7.58 7.86
C PHE A 46 3.94 -7.02 8.36
N THR A 47 5.00 -7.82 8.29
CA THR A 47 6.32 -7.48 8.83
C THR A 47 7.31 -7.06 7.74
N GLY A 48 8.47 -6.53 8.15
CA GLY A 48 9.58 -6.21 7.24
C GLY A 48 9.74 -4.72 6.91
N VAL A 49 8.83 -3.87 7.40
CA VAL A 49 8.96 -2.41 7.35
C VAL A 49 8.62 -1.79 8.71
N VAL A 50 9.17 -0.60 8.97
CA VAL A 50 8.79 0.20 10.13
C VAL A 50 7.35 0.68 9.95
N LYS A 51 6.55 0.54 11.01
CA LYS A 51 5.16 0.98 11.03
C LYS A 51 5.09 2.50 11.17
N SER A 52 4.28 3.13 10.32
CA SER A 52 4.04 4.58 10.34
C SER A 52 2.62 4.83 9.89
N LYS A 53 1.85 5.54 10.72
CA LYS A 53 0.49 5.99 10.41
C LYS A 53 0.50 6.90 9.19
N GLU A 54 1.49 7.79 9.08
CA GLU A 54 1.64 8.71 7.95
C GLU A 54 1.86 7.94 6.63
N GLN A 55 2.80 6.99 6.63
CA GLN A 55 3.07 6.18 5.43
C GLN A 55 1.89 5.30 5.05
N ALA A 56 1.18 4.74 6.05
CA ALA A 56 -0.02 3.95 5.81
C ALA A 56 -1.11 4.79 5.13
N LEU A 57 -1.36 6.00 5.63
CA LEU A 57 -2.33 6.94 5.07
C LEU A 57 -1.97 7.32 3.62
N LEU A 58 -0.71 7.63 3.32
CA LEU A 58 -0.26 7.91 1.95
C LEU A 58 -0.60 6.78 0.98
N GLY A 59 -0.31 5.53 1.38
CA GLY A 59 -0.62 4.35 0.60
C GLY A 59 -2.13 4.16 0.37
N TYR A 60 -2.91 4.26 1.44
CA TYR A 60 -4.37 4.07 1.38
C TYR A 60 -5.10 5.17 0.61
N GLU A 61 -4.74 6.44 0.79
CA GLU A 61 -5.33 7.55 0.03
C GLU A 61 -5.05 7.40 -1.46
N LYS A 62 -3.82 7.03 -1.84
CA LYS A 62 -3.50 6.79 -3.24
C LYS A 62 -4.19 5.54 -3.78
N ALA A 63 -4.32 4.48 -2.97
CA ALA A 63 -5.09 3.30 -3.34
C ALA A 63 -6.57 3.63 -3.56
N LYS A 64 -7.17 4.49 -2.71
CA LYS A 64 -8.55 4.96 -2.85
C LYS A 64 -8.78 5.62 -4.21
N GLU A 65 -7.89 6.53 -4.61
CA GLU A 65 -7.91 7.20 -5.92
C GLU A 65 -7.87 6.19 -7.07
N LEU A 66 -6.92 5.24 -7.02
CA LEU A 66 -6.63 4.34 -8.14
C LEU A 66 -7.59 3.15 -8.27
N TRP A 67 -8.11 2.63 -7.15
CA TRP A 67 -9.07 1.51 -7.18
C TRP A 67 -10.47 1.96 -7.60
N GLY A 68 -10.89 3.16 -7.18
CA GLY A 68 -12.21 3.70 -7.44
C GLY A 68 -13.36 2.80 -6.97
N SER A 69 -14.57 3.08 -7.46
CA SER A 69 -15.82 2.45 -6.99
C SER A 69 -15.82 0.91 -7.07
N ASP A 70 -16.37 0.29 -6.03
CA ASP A 70 -16.57 -1.16 -5.93
C ASP A 70 -17.61 -1.70 -6.92
N SER A 71 -18.45 -0.84 -7.50
CA SER A 71 -19.42 -1.24 -8.53
C SER A 71 -18.77 -1.94 -9.74
N LYS A 72 -17.50 -1.63 -10.01
CA LYS A 72 -16.69 -2.26 -11.07
C LYS A 72 -16.29 -3.70 -10.77
N ARG A 73 -16.47 -4.17 -9.53
CA ARG A 73 -15.94 -5.45 -9.02
C ARG A 73 -17.00 -6.26 -8.26
N VAL A 74 -18.28 -5.97 -8.42
CA VAL A 74 -19.38 -6.61 -7.68
C VAL A 74 -19.41 -8.14 -7.81
N HIS A 75 -18.99 -8.67 -8.96
CA HIS A 75 -18.92 -10.11 -9.23
C HIS A 75 -17.56 -10.74 -8.88
N SER A 76 -16.64 -9.97 -8.30
CA SER A 76 -15.32 -10.49 -7.95
C SER A 76 -15.39 -11.33 -6.67
N HIS A 77 -14.89 -12.55 -6.76
CA HIS A 77 -14.71 -13.45 -5.62
C HIS A 77 -13.28 -13.42 -5.03
N GLY A 78 -12.35 -12.75 -5.72
CA GLY A 78 -10.95 -12.68 -5.31
C GLY A 78 -10.74 -11.83 -4.05
N THR A 79 -9.60 -12.08 -3.41
CA THR A 79 -9.08 -11.29 -2.29
C THR A 79 -7.69 -10.76 -2.61
N LEU A 80 -7.32 -9.66 -1.97
CA LEU A 80 -5.99 -9.07 -2.04
C LEU A 80 -5.63 -8.57 -0.64
N TYR A 81 -4.54 -9.06 -0.06
CA TYR A 81 -4.11 -8.75 1.31
C TYR A 81 -5.22 -8.96 2.36
N GLY A 82 -6.04 -10.00 2.18
CA GLY A 82 -7.18 -10.31 3.05
C GLY A 82 -8.44 -9.46 2.79
N ILE A 83 -8.40 -8.51 1.86
CA ILE A 83 -9.53 -7.65 1.49
C ILE A 83 -10.26 -8.27 0.30
N LYS A 84 -11.59 -8.39 0.38
CA LYS A 84 -12.40 -8.83 -0.76
C LYS A 84 -12.40 -7.74 -1.83
N LEU A 85 -12.13 -8.10 -3.08
CA LEU A 85 -12.05 -7.13 -4.18
C LEU A 85 -13.36 -6.36 -4.42
N LYS A 86 -14.51 -6.96 -4.08
CA LYS A 86 -15.84 -6.33 -4.15
C LYS A 86 -16.14 -5.33 -3.02
N GLU A 87 -15.29 -5.27 -2.00
CA GLU A 87 -15.40 -4.38 -0.83
C GLU A 87 -14.15 -3.49 -0.70
N MET A 88 -13.35 -3.37 -1.77
CA MET A 88 -12.03 -2.75 -1.72
C MET A 88 -12.09 -1.29 -1.29
N LEU A 89 -12.95 -0.48 -1.93
CA LEU A 89 -13.09 0.93 -1.58
C LEU A 89 -13.65 1.09 -0.16
N LYS A 90 -14.62 0.25 0.21
CA LYS A 90 -15.17 0.23 1.57
C LYS A 90 -14.09 -0.04 2.62
N SER A 91 -13.25 -1.07 2.40
CA SER A 91 -12.16 -1.41 3.33
C SER A 91 -11.08 -0.34 3.39
N ILE A 92 -10.68 0.25 2.24
CA ILE A 92 -9.70 1.33 2.21
C ILE A 92 -10.19 2.54 3.03
N ASN A 93 -11.45 2.96 2.86
CA ASN A 93 -12.01 4.07 3.65
C ASN A 93 -11.99 3.74 5.15
N TYR A 94 -12.39 2.52 5.52
CA TYR A 94 -12.33 2.10 6.92
C TYR A 94 -10.92 2.17 7.50
N PHE A 95 -9.89 1.77 6.74
CA PHE A 95 -8.50 1.87 7.21
C PHE A 95 -8.03 3.32 7.34
N ILE A 96 -8.41 4.20 6.41
CA ILE A 96 -8.11 5.64 6.52
C ILE A 96 -8.74 6.22 7.79
N ASP A 97 -10.04 5.97 8.00
CA ASP A 97 -10.77 6.49 9.15
C ASP A 97 -10.20 5.95 10.47
N ALA A 98 -9.83 4.67 10.53
CA ALA A 98 -9.22 4.07 11.70
C ALA A 98 -7.83 4.64 12.01
N LEU A 99 -7.15 5.19 11.00
CA LEU A 99 -5.85 5.81 11.14
C LEU A 99 -5.93 7.30 11.43
N GLN A 100 -7.06 8.01 11.32
CA GLN A 100 -7.16 9.44 11.65
C GLN A 100 -7.12 9.69 13.16
#